data_AF-A0AAV2EWJ2-F1
#
_entry.id   AF-A0AAV2EWJ2-F1
#
_cell.length_a   1.000
_cell.length_b   1.000
_cell.length_c   1.000
_cell.angle_alpha   90.00
_cell.angle_beta   90.00
_cell.angle_gamma   90.00
#
_symmetry.space_group_name_H-M   'P 1'
#
loop_
_entity.id
_entity.type
_entity.pdbx_description
1 polymer ?
#
loop_
_entity_poly.entity_id
_entity_poly.type
_entity_poly.pdbx_seq_one_letter_code
_entity_poly.pdbx_strand_id
1 'polypeptide(L)'
;MQIDLHGDISGFLSTHPQAPLVTLHHFDAIDPIFPSMDHPQAIRHLMKAAEVDQSRLSQQTICYHRQRNWSLSVSWGYSAYIYENIIPRSTLIKPLETFKAWVRNTKYPAFMFNTRWLNGNACMLRILIT
;
A
#
# COMPACT_ATOMS: atom_id res chain seq x y z
N MET A 1 11.78 -0.75 -12.19
CA MET A 1 11.04 -2.02 -12.39
C MET A 1 9.61 -1.62 -12.64
N GLN A 2 9.08 -1.80 -13.85
CA GLN A 2 7.69 -1.50 -14.15
C GLN A 2 6.82 -2.62 -13.55
N ILE A 3 5.81 -2.24 -12.76
CA ILE A 3 4.93 -3.19 -12.06
C ILE A 3 3.51 -2.92 -12.56
N ASP A 4 3.00 -3.82 -13.39
CA ASP A 4 1.67 -3.69 -13.99
C ASP A 4 0.61 -4.31 -13.04
N LEU A 5 -0.03 -3.45 -12.25
CA LEU A 5 -1.12 -3.79 -11.33
C LEU A 5 -2.44 -3.19 -11.83
N HIS A 6 -3.55 -3.86 -11.52
CA HIS A 6 -4.91 -3.37 -11.76
C HIS A 6 -5.80 -3.42 -10.51
N GLY A 7 -6.88 -2.64 -10.58
CA GLY A 7 -7.88 -2.54 -9.51
C GLY A 7 -7.32 -1.79 -8.30
N ASP A 8 -7.69 -2.23 -7.10
CA ASP A 8 -7.27 -1.59 -5.86
C ASP A 8 -5.78 -1.85 -5.54
N ILE A 9 -4.92 -0.89 -5.88
CA ILE A 9 -3.48 -0.95 -5.58
C ILE A 9 -3.12 -0.51 -4.15
N SER A 10 -4.11 -0.29 -3.28
CA SER A 10 -3.86 0.27 -1.96
C SER A 10 -2.96 -0.58 -1.06
N GLY A 11 -3.06 -1.91 -1.13
CA GLY A 11 -2.18 -2.80 -0.37
C GLY A 11 -0.72 -2.66 -0.76
N PHE A 12 -0.44 -2.40 -2.05
CA PHE A 12 0.89 -2.11 -2.57
C PHE A 12 1.40 -0.76 -2.03
N LEU A 13 0.65 0.31 -2.24
CA LEU A 13 1.02 1.66 -1.78
C LEU A 13 1.20 1.77 -0.26
N SER A 14 0.53 0.91 0.52
CA SER A 14 0.58 0.93 1.98
C SER A 14 1.80 0.25 2.60
N THR A 15 2.57 -0.49 1.81
CA THR A 15 3.65 -1.35 2.33
C THR A 15 4.96 -1.25 1.54
N HIS A 16 5.00 -0.48 0.45
CA HIS A 16 6.10 -0.55 -0.52
C HIS A 16 6.96 0.73 -0.62
N PRO A 17 8.14 0.78 0.04
CA PRO A 17 9.15 1.84 -0.15
C PRO A 17 10.24 1.58 -1.19
N GLN A 18 10.53 0.33 -1.57
CA GLN A 18 11.91 -0.01 -1.95
C GLN A 18 12.29 0.30 -3.41
N ALA A 19 11.33 0.58 -4.28
CA ALA A 19 11.58 1.11 -5.61
C ALA A 19 10.91 2.49 -5.75
N PRO A 20 11.54 3.47 -6.41
CA PRO A 20 10.88 4.73 -6.75
C PRO A 20 9.54 4.44 -7.44
N LEU A 21 8.47 5.17 -7.09
CA LEU A 21 7.14 5.12 -7.72
C LEU A 21 7.13 5.48 -9.23
N VAL A 22 8.32 5.58 -9.83
CA VAL A 22 8.64 6.13 -11.15
C VAL A 22 8.01 5.34 -12.31
N THR A 23 7.28 4.26 -12.07
CA THR A 23 6.68 3.45 -13.13
C THR A 23 5.24 3.00 -12.85
N LEU A 24 4.40 3.85 -12.25
CA LEU A 24 2.93 3.71 -12.32
C LEU A 24 2.43 4.48 -13.55
N HIS A 25 2.45 3.86 -14.72
CA HIS A 25 2.06 4.51 -15.98
C HIS A 25 0.60 4.29 -16.38
N HIS A 26 -0.12 3.38 -15.73
CA HIS A 26 -1.51 3.04 -16.03
C HIS A 26 -2.46 3.45 -14.90
N PHE A 27 -2.47 4.73 -14.53
CA PHE A 27 -3.41 5.26 -13.53
C PHE A 27 -4.88 5.12 -13.96
N ASP A 28 -5.14 5.00 -15.25
CA ASP A 28 -6.44 4.71 -15.87
C ASP A 28 -6.92 3.27 -15.67
N ALA A 29 -6.02 2.37 -15.29
CA ALA A 29 -6.30 0.94 -15.17
C ALA A 29 -6.42 0.45 -13.72
N ILE A 30 -6.26 1.34 -12.75
CA ILE A 30 -6.39 1.09 -11.30
C ILE A 30 -7.66 1.75 -10.76
N ASP A 31 -8.09 1.33 -9.58
CA ASP A 31 -9.17 2.05 -8.87
C ASP A 31 -8.62 3.35 -8.26
N PRO A 32 -9.46 4.37 -7.99
CA PRO A 32 -9.02 5.57 -7.30
C PRO A 32 -8.35 5.24 -5.95
N ILE A 33 -7.13 5.72 -5.76
CA ILE A 33 -6.31 5.43 -4.57
C ILE A 33 -6.90 6.04 -3.28
N PHE A 34 -7.78 7.04 -3.43
CA PHE A 34 -8.65 7.60 -2.40
C PHE A 34 -10.11 7.37 -2.82
N PRO A 35 -10.91 6.58 -2.05
CA PRO A 35 -12.26 6.16 -2.48
C PRO A 35 -13.26 7.30 -2.70
N SER A 36 -12.99 8.50 -2.17
CA SER A 36 -13.85 9.68 -2.27
C SER A 36 -13.40 10.68 -3.34
N MET A 37 -12.41 10.34 -4.16
CA MET A 37 -11.82 11.25 -5.16
C MET A 37 -11.79 10.61 -6.55
N ASP A 38 -11.87 11.42 -7.59
CA ASP A 38 -11.53 10.97 -8.94
C ASP A 38 -10.00 10.82 -9.11
N HIS A 39 -9.55 10.21 -10.22
CA HIS A 39 -8.13 9.96 -10.46
C HIS A 39 -7.27 11.24 -10.41
N PRO A 40 -7.61 12.32 -11.13
CA PRO A 40 -6.84 13.57 -11.06
C PRO A 40 -6.76 14.16 -9.65
N GLN A 41 -7.88 14.17 -8.91
CA GLN A 41 -7.92 14.68 -7.54
C GLN A 41 -7.06 13.83 -6.62
N ALA A 42 -7.17 12.50 -6.70
CA ALA A 42 -6.42 11.56 -5.89
C ALA A 42 -4.90 11.70 -6.09
N ILE A 43 -4.45 11.87 -7.34
CA ILE A 43 -3.04 12.09 -7.66
C ILE A 43 -2.56 13.44 -7.12
N ARG A 44 -3.29 14.53 -7.39
CA ARG A 44 -2.95 15.86 -6.86
C ARG A 44 -2.87 15.85 -5.34
N HIS A 45 -3.75 15.10 -4.70
CA HIS A 45 -3.80 14.96 -3.26
C HIS A 45 -2.58 14.21 -2.70
N LEU A 46 -2.21 13.07 -3.30
CA LEU A 46 -0.98 12.35 -2.98
C LEU A 46 0.28 13.22 -3.18
N MET A 47 0.31 14.02 -4.25
CA MET A 47 1.44 14.90 -4.56
C MET A 47 1.66 16.00 -3.52
N LYS A 48 0.64 16.44 -2.78
CA LYS A 48 0.83 17.37 -1.65
C LYS A 48 1.75 16.80 -0.57
N ALA A 49 1.69 15.49 -0.33
CA ALA A 49 2.61 14.84 0.59
C ALA A 49 4.03 14.77 0.01
N ALA A 50 4.15 14.62 -1.31
CA ALA A 50 5.43 14.64 -2.01
C ALA A 50 6.11 16.02 -1.97
N GLU A 51 5.33 17.11 -1.95
CA GLU A 51 5.87 18.47 -1.78
C GLU A 51 6.57 18.67 -0.43
N VAL A 52 6.14 17.95 0.61
CA VAL A 52 6.76 18.00 1.95
C VAL A 52 8.03 17.14 2.01
N ASP A 53 7.95 15.89 1.54
CA ASP A 53 9.09 14.97 1.51
C ASP A 53 8.92 13.90 0.42
N GLN A 54 9.28 14.27 -0.81
CA GLN A 54 9.23 13.40 -1.98
C GLN A 54 10.03 12.11 -1.78
N SER A 55 11.17 12.18 -1.08
CA SER A 55 12.06 11.04 -0.90
C SER A 55 11.40 9.92 -0.13
N ARG A 56 10.44 10.24 0.74
CA ARG A 56 9.74 9.31 1.62
C ARG A 56 8.35 8.93 1.14
N LEU A 57 7.88 9.44 0.01
CA LEU A 57 6.54 9.13 -0.48
C LEU A 57 6.34 7.61 -0.63
N SER A 58 5.24 7.11 -0.07
CA SER A 58 4.89 5.69 0.01
C SER A 58 5.87 4.80 0.76
N GLN A 59 6.86 5.38 1.46
CA GLN A 59 7.75 4.60 2.29
C GLN A 59 7.05 4.07 3.54
N GLN A 60 7.18 2.78 3.79
CA GLN A 60 6.63 2.13 4.96
C GLN A 60 7.55 2.28 6.18
N THR A 61 6.99 2.75 7.30
CA THR A 61 7.57 2.70 8.64
C THR A 61 6.72 1.78 9.52
N ILE A 62 7.36 0.89 10.28
CA ILE A 62 6.67 -0.04 11.18
C ILE A 62 7.08 0.26 12.62
N CYS A 63 6.09 0.44 13.50
CA CYS A 63 6.29 0.69 14.93
C CYS A 63 5.47 -0.29 15.77
N TYR A 64 5.97 -0.61 16.96
CA TYR A 64 5.29 -1.50 17.90
C TYR A 64 4.97 -0.75 19.18
N HIS A 65 3.70 -0.74 19.57
CA HIS A 65 3.26 -0.22 20.84
C HIS A 65 2.92 -1.37 21.79
N ARG A 66 3.96 -1.84 22.49
CA ARG A 66 3.91 -3.06 23.32
C ARG A 66 2.91 -3.00 24.47
N GLN A 67 2.67 -1.82 25.06
CA GLN A 67 1.75 -1.68 26.18
C GLN A 67 0.30 -2.06 25.82
N ARG A 68 -0.12 -1.84 24.57
CA ARG A 68 -1.45 -2.23 24.06
C ARG A 68 -1.40 -3.44 23.12
N ASN A 69 -0.24 -4.08 22.97
CA ASN A 69 0.00 -5.13 21.97
C ASN A 69 -0.34 -4.70 20.54
N TRP A 70 -0.02 -3.46 20.15
CA TRP A 70 -0.34 -2.96 18.81
C TRP A 70 0.85 -2.95 17.86
N SER A 71 0.56 -3.15 16.58
CA SER A 71 1.47 -2.86 15.47
C SER A 71 0.93 -1.72 14.64
N LEU A 72 1.80 -0.76 14.32
CA LEU A 72 1.51 0.37 13.46
C LEU A 72 2.34 0.21 12.19
N SER A 73 1.70 0.34 11.02
CA SER A 73 2.36 0.36 9.72
C SER A 73 1.93 1.61 8.97
N VAL A 74 2.85 2.55 8.80
CA VAL A 74 2.58 3.86 8.19
C VAL A 74 3.28 3.94 6.84
N SER A 75 2.51 4.14 5.78
CA SER A 75 3.00 4.54 4.47
C SER A 75 2.93 6.05 4.33
N TRP A 76 4.09 6.67 4.21
CA TRP A 76 4.23 8.13 4.17
C TRP A 76 3.43 8.75 3.02
N GLY A 77 2.59 9.72 3.36
CA GLY A 77 1.74 10.43 2.41
C GLY A 77 0.53 9.63 1.90
N TYR A 78 0.26 8.42 2.41
CA TYR A 78 -0.83 7.60 1.90
C TYR A 78 -1.72 6.97 2.97
N SER A 79 -1.17 6.17 3.89
CA SER A 79 -2.02 5.39 4.80
C SER A 79 -1.33 5.01 6.10
N ALA A 80 -2.12 4.76 7.14
CA ALA A 80 -1.69 4.11 8.37
C ALA A 80 -2.59 2.90 8.65
N TYR A 81 -1.96 1.79 9.02
CA TYR A 81 -2.63 0.61 9.52
C TYR A 81 -2.34 0.45 11.00
N ILE A 82 -3.40 0.23 11.77
CA ILE A 82 -3.35 -0.10 13.20
C ILE A 82 -3.83 -1.55 13.33
N TYR A 83 -2.98 -2.39 13.87
CA TYR A 83 -3.28 -3.78 14.19
C TYR A 83 -3.33 -3.92 15.70
N GLU A 84 -4.44 -4.44 16.24
CA GLU A 84 -4.61 -4.70 17.67
C GLU A 84 -3.89 -5.99 18.13
N ASN A 85 -2.79 -6.32 17.48
CA ASN A 85 -1.90 -7.45 17.78
C ASN A 85 -0.46 -7.12 17.36
N ILE A 86 0.52 -7.79 17.97
CA ILE A 86 1.92 -7.74 17.53
C ILE A 86 2.09 -8.63 16.29
N ILE A 87 2.20 -8.00 15.12
CA ILE A 87 2.37 -8.66 13.82
C ILE A 87 3.85 -8.60 13.44
N PRO A 88 4.51 -9.72 13.12
CA PRO A 88 5.92 -9.71 12.73
C PRO A 88 6.19 -8.79 11.53
N ARG A 89 7.34 -8.11 11.56
CA ARG A 89 7.80 -7.26 10.44
C ARG A 89 7.81 -8.03 9.12
N SER A 90 8.26 -9.28 9.12
CA SER A 90 8.29 -10.17 7.95
C SER A 90 6.92 -10.39 7.30
N THR A 91 5.84 -10.20 8.06
CA THR A 91 4.46 -10.21 7.57
C THR A 91 4.02 -8.83 7.13
N LEU A 92 4.29 -7.77 7.91
CA LEU A 92 3.84 -6.41 7.61
C LEU A 92 4.49 -5.79 6.37
N ILE A 93 5.72 -6.19 6.03
CA ILE A 93 6.39 -5.74 4.80
C ILE A 93 5.80 -6.36 3.53
N LYS A 94 4.94 -7.38 3.67
CA LYS A 94 4.24 -7.97 2.53
C LYS A 94 2.96 -7.15 2.26
N PRO A 95 2.74 -6.68 1.03
CA PRO A 95 1.51 -5.99 0.66
C PRO A 95 0.29 -6.86 0.88
N LEU A 96 -0.80 -6.25 1.34
CA LEU A 96 -2.12 -6.86 1.27
C LEU A 96 -2.49 -7.04 -0.21
N GLU A 97 -2.94 -8.23 -0.58
CA GLU A 97 -3.33 -8.54 -1.96
C GLU A 97 -4.71 -7.96 -2.28
N THR A 98 -4.76 -6.65 -2.51
CA THR A 98 -5.96 -5.91 -2.95
C THR A 98 -6.04 -5.76 -4.47
N PHE A 99 -4.88 -5.88 -5.13
CA PHE A 99 -4.69 -5.68 -6.57
C PHE A 99 -4.73 -6.99 -7.34
N LYS A 100 -4.87 -6.89 -8.66
CA LYS A 100 -4.82 -8.02 -9.60
C LYS A 100 -3.66 -7.84 -10.55
N ALA A 101 -3.07 -8.96 -10.98
CA ALA A 101 -2.09 -8.95 -12.06
C ALA A 101 -2.76 -8.65 -13.41
N TRP A 102 -2.02 -8.00 -14.31
CA TRP A 102 -2.45 -7.70 -15.69
C TRP A 102 -2.79 -8.95 -16.49
N VAL A 103 -2.01 -10.03 -16.34
CA VAL A 103 -2.23 -11.27 -17.09
C VAL A 103 -3.03 -12.27 -16.25
N ARG A 104 -4.28 -12.53 -16.65
CA ARG A 104 -5.05 -13.69 -16.18
C ARG A 104 -4.51 -14.94 -16.87
N ASN A 105 -3.96 -15.90 -16.12
CA ASN A 105 -3.44 -17.22 -16.56
C ASN A 105 -1.96 -17.33 -16.96
N THR A 106 -1.02 -17.05 -16.06
CA THR A 106 0.37 -17.51 -16.22
C THR A 106 0.70 -18.65 -15.26
N LYS A 107 1.47 -19.64 -15.73
CA LYS A 107 2.13 -20.68 -14.90
C LYS A 107 3.18 -20.12 -13.92
N TYR A 108 3.41 -18.81 -13.92
CA TYR A 108 4.40 -18.07 -13.14
C TYR A 108 3.73 -17.28 -12.01
N PRO A 109 4.45 -16.96 -10.91
CA PRO A 109 3.91 -16.10 -9.86
C PRO A 109 3.40 -14.78 -10.45
N ALA A 110 2.18 -14.41 -10.10
CA ALA A 110 1.48 -13.25 -10.64
C ALA A 110 2.17 -11.91 -10.33
N PHE A 111 3.08 -11.90 -9.34
CA PHE A 111 3.84 -10.73 -8.88
C PHE A 111 5.30 -11.12 -8.62
N MET A 112 6.22 -10.17 -8.78
CA MET A 112 7.66 -10.34 -8.46
C MET A 112 7.96 -10.26 -6.95
N PHE A 113 6.93 -10.17 -6.11
CA PHE A 113 7.04 -10.01 -4.66
C PHE A 113 5.99 -10.85 -3.94
N ASN A 114 6.27 -11.17 -2.67
CA ASN A 114 5.34 -11.92 -1.83
C ASN A 114 4.24 -11.01 -1.31
N THR A 115 2.99 -11.40 -1.52
CA THR A 115 1.81 -10.75 -0.95
C THR A 115 1.38 -11.44 0.34
N ARG A 116 0.39 -10.84 1.03
CA ARG A 116 -0.36 -11.49 2.10
C ARG A 116 -1.85 -11.31 1.86
N TRP A 117 -2.61 -12.33 2.22
CA TRP A 117 -4.06 -12.33 2.13
C TRP A 117 -4.67 -11.31 3.10
N LEU A 118 -5.82 -10.75 2.69
CA LEU A 118 -6.67 -9.99 3.59
C LEU A 118 -7.27 -10.95 4.63
N ASN A 119 -6.67 -10.98 5.82
CA ASN A 119 -7.13 -11.87 6.88
C ASN A 119 -8.32 -11.22 7.59
N GLY A 120 -9.55 -11.67 7.30
CA GLY A 120 -10.79 -11.07 7.82
C GLY A 120 -10.98 -11.16 9.34
N ASN A 121 -10.16 -11.95 10.04
CA ASN A 121 -10.25 -12.16 11.49
C ASN A 121 -9.37 -11.21 12.32
N ALA A 122 -8.49 -10.42 11.71
CA ALA A 122 -7.66 -9.46 12.44
C ALA A 122 -8.39 -8.12 12.55
N CYS A 123 -8.61 -7.63 13.78
CA CYS A 123 -9.01 -6.25 14.01
C CYS A 123 -7.91 -5.33 13.45
N MET A 124 -8.18 -4.74 12.30
CA MET A 124 -7.26 -3.92 11.52
C MET A 124 -7.99 -2.68 11.07
N LEU A 125 -7.52 -1.51 11.52
CA LEU A 125 -8.02 -0.23 11.07
C LEU A 125 -7.06 0.37 10.05
N ARG A 126 -7.58 0.76 8.88
CA ARG A 126 -6.87 1.54 7.88
C ARG A 126 -7.35 2.98 7.94
N ILE A 127 -6.40 3.89 8.06
CA ILE A 127 -6.61 5.34 7.98
C ILE A 127 -5.90 5.82 6.71
N LEU A 128 -6.59 6.61 5.88
CA LEU A 128 -5.96 7.31 4.77
C LEU A 128 -5.33 8.59 5.30
N ILE A 129 -4.08 8.82 4.94
CA ILE A 129 -3.32 10.01 5.31
C ILE A 129 -3.34 10.93 4.11
N THR A 130 -3.60 12.21 4.39
CA THR A 130 -4.08 13.24 3.47
C THR A 130 -5.55 13.11 3.16
#